data_AF-A0A0U2Z6B2-F1
#
_entry.id   AF-A0A0U2Z6B2-F1
#
_cell.length_a   1.000
_cell.length_b   1.000
_cell.length_c   1.000
_cell.angle_alpha   90.00
_cell.angle_beta   90.00
_cell.angle_gamma   90.00
#
_symmetry.space_group_name_H-M   'P 1'
#
loop_
_entity.id
_entity.type
_entity.pdbx_description
1 polymer ?
#
loop_
_entity_poly.entity_id
_entity_poly.type
_entity_poly.pdbx_seq_one_letter_code
_entity_poly.pdbx_strand_id
1 'polypeptide(L)' 'MYLTLSILSLLLAIYLNKSNQREMGLFASGFAGGFAFLFAFEKSGYPLPLIFAGGFVATVFFEFLRFRPMQRD' A
#
# COMPACT_ATOMS: atom_id res chain seq x y z
N MET A 1 -6.51 13.64 -7.31
CA MET A 1 -5.95 12.56 -8.17
C MET A 1 -5.43 11.39 -7.34
N TYR A 2 -4.63 11.64 -6.29
CA TYR A 2 -4.03 10.59 -5.46
C TYR A 2 -5.05 9.64 -4.81
N LEU A 3 -6.20 10.15 -4.34
CA LEU A 3 -7.25 9.31 -3.77
C LEU A 3 -7.76 8.25 -4.77
N THR A 4 -8.00 8.65 -6.02
CA THR A 4 -8.45 7.74 -7.07
C THR A 4 -7.40 6.67 -7.37
N LEU A 5 -6.13 7.07 -7.45
CA LEU A 5 -5.01 6.13 -7.64
C LEU A 5 -4.91 5.14 -6.47
N SER A 6 -5.07 5.62 -5.23
CA SER A 6 -5.08 4.77 -4.03
C SER A 6 -6.20 3.72 -4.08
N ILE A 7 -7.41 4.12 -4.45
CA ILE A 7 -8.56 3.20 -4.60
C ILE A 7 -8.29 2.17 -5.70
N LEU A 8 -7.79 2.59 -6.87
CA LEU A 8 -7.47 1.67 -7.96
C LEU A 8 -6.38 0.66 -7.57
N SER A 9 -5.31 1.12 -6.92
CA SER A 9 -4.25 0.25 -6.41
C SER A 9 -4.77 -0.72 -5.35
N LEU A 10 -5.69 -0.29 -4.48
CA LEU A 10 -6.32 -1.15 -3.48
C LEU A 10 -7.17 -2.25 -4.14
N LEU A 11 -8.01 -1.89 -5.12
CA LEU A 11 -8.82 -2.85 -5.87
C LEU A 11 -7.93 -3.86 -6.61
N LEU A 12 -6.81 -3.39 -7.19
CA LEU A 12 -5.83 -4.24 -7.83
C LEU A 12 -5.17 -5.21 -6.82
N ALA A 13 -4.79 -4.73 -5.63
CA ALA A 13 -4.23 -5.56 -4.58
C ALA A 13 -5.20 -6.66 -4.13
N ILE A 14 -6.48 -6.32 -3.95
CA ILE A 14 -7.55 -7.27 -3.62
C ILE A 14 -7.68 -8.34 -4.73
N TYR A 15 -7.69 -7.92 -5.99
CA TYR A 15 -7.78 -8.83 -7.13
C TYR A 15 -6.58 -9.79 -7.20
N LEU A 16 -5.35 -9.27 -7.08
CA LEU A 16 -4.12 -10.06 -7.12
C LEU A 16 -4.04 -11.06 -5.95
N ASN A 17 -4.40 -10.62 -4.75
CA ASN A 17 -4.47 -11.48 -3.56
C ASN A 17 -5.51 -12.59 -3.75
N LYS A 18 -6.68 -12.30 -4.35
CA LYS A 18 -7.71 -13.30 -4.66
C LYS A 18 -7.23 -14.30 -5.73
N SER A 19 -6.42 -13.87 -6.69
CA SER A 19 -5.78 -14.70 -7.71
C SER A 19 -4.54 -15.47 -7.22
N ASN A 20 -4.31 -15.48 -5.89
CA ASN A 20 -3.15 -16.12 -5.25
C ASN A 20 -1.78 -15.54 -5.65
N GLN A 21 -1.74 -14.36 -6.28
CA GLN A 21 -0.53 -13.61 -6.62
C GLN A 21 -0.15 -12.66 -5.48
N ARG A 22 0.13 -13.22 -4.30
CA ARG A 22 0.32 -12.46 -3.06
C ARG A 22 1.49 -11.48 -3.10
N GLU A 23 2.58 -11.83 -3.78
CA GLU A 23 3.73 -10.92 -3.92
C GLU A 23 3.35 -9.67 -4.70
N MET A 24 2.67 -9.84 -5.85
CA MET A 24 2.17 -8.70 -6.64
C MET A 24 1.09 -7.91 -5.89
N GLY A 25 0.23 -8.61 -5.14
CA GLY A 25 -0.76 -7.99 -4.26
C GLY A 25 -0.13 -7.11 -3.17
N LEU A 26 0.98 -7.55 -2.59
CA LEU A 26 1.74 -6.78 -1.60
C LEU A 26 2.34 -5.50 -2.20
N PHE A 27 2.90 -5.58 -3.41
CA PHE A 27 3.38 -4.39 -4.09
C PHE A 27 2.24 -3.43 -4.42
N ALA A 28 1.12 -3.95 -4.94
CA ALA A 28 -0.06 -3.15 -5.28
C ALA A 28 -0.66 -2.44 -4.05
N SER A 29 -0.68 -3.11 -2.89
CA SER A 29 -1.14 -2.48 -1.65
C SER A 29 -0.16 -1.42 -1.15
N GLY A 30 1.14 -1.62 -1.31
CA GLY A 30 2.16 -0.58 -1.12
C GLY A 30 1.85 0.68 -1.93
N PHE A 31 1.54 0.54 -3.23
CA PHE A 31 1.12 1.69 -4.06
C PHE A 31 -0.15 2.35 -3.52
N ALA A 32 -1.13 1.57 -3.07
CA ALA A 32 -2.33 2.11 -2.44
C ALA A 32 -2.01 2.97 -1.21
N GLY A 33 -1.09 2.50 -0.36
CA GLY A 33 -0.58 3.20 0.82
C GLY A 33 0.19 4.47 0.48
N GLY A 34 1.12 4.41 -0.48
CA GLY A 34 1.89 5.56 -0.94
C GLY A 34 0.99 6.67 -1.50
N PHE A 35 -0.01 6.33 -2.32
CA PHE A 35 -0.98 7.30 -2.81
C PHE A 35 -1.92 7.83 -1.72
N ALA A 36 -2.31 7.00 -0.75
CA ALA A 36 -3.11 7.45 0.40
C ALA A 36 -2.36 8.47 1.25
N PHE A 37 -1.06 8.26 1.48
CA PHE A 37 -0.21 9.20 2.20
C PHE A 37 -0.02 10.50 1.41
N LEU A 38 0.22 10.41 0.09
CA LEU A 38 0.28 11.60 -0.76
C LEU A 38 -1.00 12.42 -0.70
N PHE A 39 -2.16 11.78 -0.67
CA PHE A 39 -3.45 12.46 -0.47
C PHE A 39 -3.55 13.10 0.93
N ALA A 40 -3.21 12.35 1.98
CA ALA A 40 -3.32 12.82 3.36
C ALA A 40 -2.38 14.00 3.67
N PHE A 41 -1.20 14.03 3.05
CA PHE A 41 -0.16 15.03 3.30
C PHE A 41 -0.02 16.03 2.15
N GLU A 42 -0.97 16.11 1.23
CA GLU A 42 -0.89 16.97 0.03
C GLU A 42 -0.62 18.46 0.38
N LYS A 43 -1.10 18.93 1.54
CA LYS A 43 -0.96 20.32 2.01
C LYS A 43 0.16 20.54 3.03
N SER A 44 0.93 19.49 3.35
CA SER A 44 1.90 19.52 4.45
C SER A 44 3.23 20.20 4.11
N GLY A 45 3.52 20.41 2.82
CA GLY A 45 4.78 20.99 2.35
C GLY A 45 5.99 20.04 2.39
N TYR A 46 5.82 18.79 2.84
CA TYR A 46 6.89 17.80 2.79
C TYR A 46 7.16 17.34 1.34
N PRO A 47 8.39 16.88 1.04
CA PRO A 47 8.71 16.36 -0.29
C PRO A 47 7.83 15.16 -0.63
N LEU A 48 7.14 15.23 -1.78
CA LEU A 48 6.25 14.18 -2.26
C LEU A 48 6.89 12.78 -2.29
N PRO A 49 8.15 12.60 -2.75
CA PRO A 49 8.78 11.28 -2.76
C PRO A 49 8.92 10.66 -1.37
N LEU A 50 9.19 11.47 -0.34
CA LEU A 50 9.33 11.02 1.05
C LEU A 50 7.99 10.57 1.62
N ILE A 51 6.92 11.34 1.39
CA ILE A 51 5.56 10.97 1.79
C ILE A 51 5.16 9.64 1.14
N PHE A 52 5.37 9.52 -0.17
CA PHE A 52 5.02 8.31 -0.92
C PHE A 52 5.79 7.10 -0.41
N ALA A 53 7.12 7.22 -0.27
CA ALA A 53 7.97 6.14 0.23
C ALA A 53 7.55 5.72 1.65
N GLY A 54 7.23 6.68 2.52
CA GLY A 54 6.73 6.41 3.87
C GLY A 54 5.43 5.60 3.86
N GLY A 55 4.43 6.04 3.09
CA GLY A 55 3.15 5.33 2.96
C GLY A 55 3.31 3.95 2.34
N PHE A 56 4.14 3.84 1.30
CA PHE A 56 4.41 2.58 0.62
C PHE A 56 5.04 1.56 1.57
N VAL A 57 6.14 1.93 2.23
CA VAL A 57 6.88 1.03 3.12
C VAL A 57 6.03 0.66 4.34
N ALA A 58 5.29 1.62 4.92
CA ALA A 58 4.40 1.33 6.04
C ALA A 58 3.34 0.30 5.66
N THR A 59 2.65 0.50 4.52
CA THR A 59 1.59 -0.42 4.09
C THR A 59 2.14 -1.80 3.72
N VAL A 60 3.25 -1.87 2.98
CA VAL A 60 3.92 -3.16 2.69
C VAL A 60 4.31 -3.87 3.98
N PHE A 61 4.86 -3.15 4.96
CA PHE A 61 5.27 -3.74 6.23
C PHE A 61 4.09 -4.31 7.02
N PHE A 62 3.00 -3.55 7.18
CA PHE A 62 1.80 -4.03 7.88
C PHE A 62 1.15 -5.22 7.17
N GLU A 63 1.12 -5.19 5.85
CA GLU A 63 0.50 -6.26 5.07
C GLU A 63 1.39 -7.51 5.03
N PHE A 64 2.70 -7.34 5.01
CA PHE A 64 3.66 -8.43 5.20
C PHE A 64 3.49 -9.10 6.58
N LEU A 65 3.35 -8.31 7.66
CA LEU A 65 3.07 -8.84 8.99
C LEU A 65 1.74 -9.61 9.05
N ARG A 66 0.72 -9.14 8.33
CA ARG A 66 -0.58 -9.80 8.23
C ARG A 66 -0.49 -11.13 7.47
N PHE A 67 0.37 -11.22 6.46
CA PHE A 67 0.53 -12.41 5.63
C PHE A 67 1.57 -13.41 6.13
N ARG A 68 2.48 -13.01 7.03
CA ARG A 68 3.19 -14.00 7.85
C ARG A 68 2.10 -14.77 8.57
N PRO A 69 1.92 -16.08 8.29
CA PRO A 69 1.02 -16.85 9.10
C PRO A 69 1.56 -16.69 10.51
N MET A 70 0.66 -16.38 11.44
CA MET A 70 0.86 -16.70 12.83
C MET A 70 1.27 -18.18 12.82
N GLN A 71 2.58 -18.44 12.81
CA GLN A 71 3.16 -19.71 13.18
C GLN A 71 2.76 -19.85 14.65
N ARG A 72 1.52 -20.32 14.84
CA ARG A 72 1.10 -20.93 16.08
C ARG A 72 1.89 -22.22 16.13
N ASP A 73 3.07 -22.13 16.75
CA ASP A 73 3.67 -23.27 17.44
C ASP A 73 2.66 -23.85 18.44
#